data_AF-F0UUM1-F1
#
_entry.id   AF-F0UUM1-F1
#
_cell.length_a   1.000
_cell.length_b   1.000
_cell.length_c   1.000
_cell.angle_alpha   90.00
_cell.angle_beta   90.00
_cell.angle_gamma   90.00
#
_symmetry.space_group_name_H-M   'P 1'
#
loop_
_entity.id
_entity.type
_entity.pdbx_description
1 polymer ?
#
loop_
_entity_poly.entity_id
_entity_poly.type
_entity_poly.pdbx_seq_one_letter_code
_entity_poly.pdbx_strand_id
1 'polypeptide(L)'
;MPSMLVGNVVSILFLLILFCSARVFVASKDLNVYGGYGPEVLCVFPMSGPYNLLQRILFYLLLVFAVLCRRQKWLVLGALASAMSYSGAAAIHGFLLASPAQNAIDLDIYGIFAITSSGAMLAAPLLNWSSTLIYAERRKRWIVILWGLLLVVGAIFTASCIHVNGAGFITPKCIPRADAASFHGSLFPSPSADCLYACGPETRLFRPKNDVVTWPNYINRPRDITSIFLPATIIYIFSWIVVETLFRTVWRNKSTNIQFTTAASVVGRSRIGTRVHSGQNTINKAPDVSVSINPFSPLPSPSQSWLPGPPLPKRRRSCWAALFKNIHLCVMLAHFAAFVVNVVMCEYRMVHLPSNEQPKEIGQWMPWVSVALVVFAQMLNRYMKLRWGGIRRKRLSPRDEKRALAVERWRESLVLAAERMADERIVTPPDEVLKRDNMPPGLRMFRSEATSSTRRNSF
;
A
#
# COMPACT_ATOMS: atom_id res chain seq x y z
N MET A 1 26.10 19.94 16.18
CA MET A 1 26.76 19.76 14.86
C MET A 1 26.09 18.74 13.92
N PRO A 2 25.46 17.61 14.33
CA PRO A 2 24.81 16.70 13.37
C PRO A 2 23.45 17.17 12.83
N SER A 3 22.79 18.12 13.50
CA SER A 3 21.51 18.70 13.05
C SER A 3 21.64 19.58 11.80
N MET A 4 22.75 20.33 11.67
CA MET A 4 23.01 21.17 10.51
C MET A 4 23.43 20.36 9.28
N LEU A 5 24.14 19.25 9.48
CA LEU A 5 24.51 18.34 8.38
C LEU A 5 23.28 17.65 7.77
N VAL A 6 22.32 17.21 8.60
CA VAL A 6 21.09 16.57 8.12
C VAL A 6 20.19 17.57 7.38
N GLY A 7 20.07 18.80 7.90
CA GLY A 7 19.35 19.87 7.20
C GLY A 7 19.96 20.19 5.83
N ASN A 8 21.29 20.28 5.76
CA ASN A 8 22.00 20.53 4.51
C ASN A 8 21.87 19.35 3.53
N VAL A 9 21.96 18.10 3.99
CA VAL A 9 21.78 16.92 3.10
C VAL A 9 20.34 16.82 2.58
N VAL A 10 19.33 17.11 3.39
CA VAL A 10 17.93 17.14 2.94
C VAL A 10 17.70 18.26 1.93
N SER A 11 18.26 19.45 2.20
CA SER A 11 18.18 20.58 1.29
C SER A 11 18.92 20.30 -0.02
N ILE A 12 20.09 19.65 0.03
CA ILE A 12 20.88 19.25 -1.14
C ILE A 12 20.19 18.13 -1.93
N LEU A 13 19.56 17.14 -1.28
CA LEU A 13 18.85 16.07 -1.98
C LEU A 13 17.56 16.60 -2.62
N PHE A 14 16.84 17.49 -1.92
CA PHE A 14 15.66 18.18 -2.44
C PHE A 14 16.03 19.13 -3.58
N LEU A 15 17.14 19.87 -3.46
CA LEU A 15 17.71 20.69 -4.52
C LEU A 15 18.18 19.82 -5.69
N LEU A 16 18.81 18.67 -5.48
CA LEU A 16 19.22 17.76 -6.55
C LEU A 16 18.02 17.16 -7.28
N ILE A 17 16.94 16.80 -6.56
CA ILE A 17 15.68 16.36 -7.17
C ILE A 17 15.04 17.51 -7.97
N LEU A 18 15.03 18.73 -7.43
CA LEU A 18 14.57 19.94 -8.11
C LEU A 18 15.47 20.34 -9.29
N PHE A 19 16.77 20.11 -9.23
CA PHE A 19 17.74 20.47 -10.25
C PHE A 19 17.75 19.43 -11.38
N CYS A 20 17.62 18.15 -11.05
CA CYS A 20 17.38 17.08 -12.03
C CYS A 20 16.03 17.25 -12.72
N SER A 21 15.00 17.72 -12.04
CA SER A 21 13.72 18.05 -12.68
C SER A 21 13.79 19.35 -13.49
N ALA A 22 14.54 20.38 -13.04
CA ALA A 22 14.72 21.64 -13.77
C ALA A 22 15.57 21.49 -15.06
N ARG A 23 16.55 20.58 -15.10
CA ARG A 23 17.39 20.34 -16.30
C ARG A 23 16.64 19.66 -17.44
N VAL A 24 15.45 19.11 -17.20
CA VAL A 24 14.58 18.55 -18.26
C VAL A 24 13.84 19.65 -19.04
N PHE A 25 13.70 20.87 -18.48
CA PHE A 25 12.86 21.94 -19.05
C PHE A 25 13.46 22.77 -20.19
N VAL A 26 14.68 22.48 -20.69
CA VAL A 26 15.32 23.34 -21.69
C VAL A 26 15.37 22.69 -23.07
N ALA A 27 14.36 23.02 -23.89
CA ALA A 27 14.49 23.34 -25.32
C ALA A 27 13.09 23.68 -25.89
N SER A 28 12.69 24.95 -25.95
CA SER A 28 11.35 25.38 -26.43
C SER A 28 11.20 25.40 -27.96
N LYS A 29 12.14 24.82 -28.72
CA LYS A 29 12.25 25.04 -30.18
C LYS A 29 11.33 24.17 -31.04
N ASP A 30 10.64 23.18 -30.46
CA ASP A 30 9.84 22.19 -31.21
C ASP A 30 8.38 22.09 -30.74
N LEU A 31 7.81 23.19 -30.21
CA LEU A 31 6.41 23.24 -29.80
C LEU A 31 5.54 23.74 -30.96
N ASN A 32 4.38 23.13 -31.14
CA ASN A 32 3.36 23.55 -32.11
C ASN A 32 2.59 24.79 -31.61
N VAL A 33 1.68 25.30 -32.44
CA VAL A 33 0.82 26.47 -32.14
C VAL A 33 -0.01 26.30 -30.86
N TYR A 34 -0.37 25.06 -30.51
CA TYR A 34 -1.15 24.73 -29.32
C TYR A 34 -0.27 24.45 -28.07
N GLY A 35 1.06 24.53 -28.20
CA GLY A 35 2.00 24.25 -27.12
C GLY A 35 2.26 22.76 -26.85
N GLY A 36 1.86 21.87 -27.76
CA GLY A 36 2.24 20.45 -27.76
C GLY A 36 3.51 20.17 -28.56
N TYR A 37 4.09 18.98 -28.38
CA TYR A 37 5.25 18.52 -29.12
C TYR A 37 4.83 17.78 -30.41
N GLY A 38 5.47 18.11 -31.54
CA GLY A 38 5.19 17.46 -32.82
C GLY A 38 4.13 18.20 -33.67
N PRO A 39 3.26 17.50 -34.42
CA PRO A 39 2.34 18.13 -35.36
C PRO A 39 1.24 18.93 -34.66
N GLU A 40 0.57 19.82 -35.38
CA GLU A 40 -0.50 20.70 -34.84
C GLU A 40 -1.77 19.92 -34.46
N VAL A 41 -2.10 18.89 -35.23
CA VAL A 41 -3.30 18.06 -35.06
C VAL A 41 -2.90 16.59 -35.05
N LEU A 42 -3.59 15.81 -34.23
CA LEU A 42 -3.39 14.37 -34.11
C LEU A 42 -4.72 13.62 -34.28
N CYS A 43 -4.65 12.39 -34.79
CA CYS A 43 -5.71 11.41 -34.63
C CYS A 43 -5.55 10.75 -33.27
N VAL A 44 -6.60 10.74 -32.45
CA VAL A 44 -6.55 10.16 -31.11
C VAL A 44 -7.79 9.32 -30.84
N PHE A 45 -7.61 8.23 -30.08
CA PHE A 45 -8.71 7.63 -29.36
C PHE A 45 -8.88 8.40 -28.04
N PRO A 46 -10.02 9.07 -27.84
CA PRO A 46 -10.30 9.86 -26.65
C PRO A 46 -10.28 9.01 -25.38
N MET A 47 -9.96 9.63 -24.25
CA MET A 47 -9.80 8.93 -22.98
C MET A 47 -11.10 8.24 -22.56
N SER A 48 -11.01 6.96 -22.23
CA SER A 48 -12.13 6.13 -21.81
C SER A 48 -12.59 6.48 -20.39
N GLY A 49 -13.88 6.26 -20.14
CA GLY A 49 -14.52 6.50 -18.86
C GLY A 49 -13.76 6.01 -17.61
N PRO A 50 -13.26 4.76 -17.57
CA PRO A 50 -12.51 4.24 -16.42
C PRO A 50 -11.23 5.00 -16.09
N TYR A 51 -10.67 5.74 -17.05
CA TYR A 51 -9.41 6.46 -16.90
C TYR A 51 -9.60 7.97 -16.73
N ASN A 52 -10.84 8.47 -16.76
CA ASN A 52 -11.14 9.88 -16.60
C ASN A 52 -10.78 10.44 -15.21
N LEU A 53 -10.75 11.77 -15.15
CA LEU A 53 -10.40 12.54 -13.94
C LEU A 53 -11.15 12.06 -12.69
N LEU A 54 -12.46 11.85 -12.79
CA LEU A 54 -13.29 11.48 -11.63
C LEU A 54 -12.89 10.11 -11.04
N GLN A 55 -12.52 9.14 -11.90
CA GLN A 55 -12.02 7.84 -11.46
C GLN A 55 -10.60 7.92 -10.89
N ARG A 56 -9.74 8.72 -11.50
CA ARG A 56 -8.38 8.94 -11.00
C ARG A 56 -8.39 9.62 -9.63
N ILE A 57 -9.27 10.60 -9.42
CA ILE A 57 -9.47 11.24 -8.10
C ILE A 57 -9.90 10.19 -7.06
N LEU A 58 -10.88 9.34 -7.37
CA LEU A 58 -11.29 8.27 -6.46
C LEU A 58 -10.11 7.37 -6.08
N PHE A 59 -9.32 6.96 -7.07
CA PHE A 59 -8.13 6.16 -6.85
C PHE A 59 -7.09 6.85 -5.96
N TYR A 60 -6.79 8.14 -6.20
CA TYR A 60 -5.86 8.90 -5.36
C TYR A 60 -6.36 9.05 -3.93
N LEU A 61 -7.66 9.31 -3.75
CA LEU A 61 -8.28 9.38 -2.43
C LEU A 61 -8.16 8.04 -1.70
N LEU A 62 -8.41 6.91 -2.37
CA LEU A 62 -8.26 5.58 -1.79
C LEU A 62 -6.82 5.29 -1.36
N LEU A 63 -5.83 5.68 -2.18
CA LEU A 63 -4.42 5.52 -1.84
C LEU A 63 -4.02 6.37 -0.62
N VAL A 64 -4.37 7.65 -0.61
CA VAL A 64 -4.10 8.56 0.51
C VAL A 64 -4.81 8.07 1.77
N PHE A 65 -6.05 7.64 1.64
CA PHE A 65 -6.83 7.07 2.73
C PHE A 65 -6.18 5.81 3.32
N ALA A 66 -5.67 4.91 2.49
CA ALA A 66 -4.97 3.71 2.96
C ALA A 66 -3.71 4.05 3.79
N VAL A 67 -3.00 5.13 3.43
CA VAL A 67 -1.84 5.62 4.18
C VAL A 67 -2.24 6.29 5.49
N LEU A 68 -3.21 7.22 5.46
CA LEU A 68 -3.62 8.02 6.62
C LEU A 68 -4.40 7.18 7.65
N CYS A 69 -5.36 6.39 7.20
CA CYS A 69 -6.26 5.61 8.05
C CYS A 69 -5.67 4.27 8.49
N ARG A 70 -4.35 4.07 8.39
CA ARG A 70 -3.64 2.81 8.72
C ARG A 70 -3.98 2.17 10.08
N ARG A 71 -4.46 2.97 11.05
CA ARG A 71 -4.90 2.50 12.37
C ARG A 71 -6.23 1.73 12.31
N GLN A 72 -7.09 2.04 11.34
CA GLN A 72 -8.40 1.44 11.16
C GLN A 72 -8.33 0.25 10.20
N LYS A 73 -7.79 -0.87 10.69
CA LYS A 73 -7.50 -2.08 9.89
C LYS A 73 -8.70 -2.59 9.07
N TRP A 74 -9.91 -2.48 9.60
CA TRP A 74 -11.14 -2.95 8.94
C TRP A 74 -11.52 -2.12 7.72
N LEU A 75 -11.25 -0.82 7.75
CA LEU A 75 -11.67 0.13 6.74
C LEU A 75 -10.64 0.21 5.60
N VAL A 76 -9.36 0.17 5.97
CA VAL A 76 -8.23 0.19 5.03
C VAL A 76 -8.22 -1.04 4.13
N LEU A 77 -8.66 -2.20 4.62
CA LEU A 77 -8.65 -3.43 3.81
C LEU A 77 -9.58 -3.33 2.61
N GLY A 78 -10.78 -2.75 2.76
CA GLY A 78 -11.71 -2.53 1.66
C GLY A 78 -11.17 -1.50 0.66
N ALA A 79 -10.71 -0.34 1.17
CA ALA A 79 -10.15 0.72 0.33
C ALA A 79 -8.93 0.24 -0.48
N LEU A 80 -8.03 -0.50 0.17
CA LEU A 80 -6.85 -1.05 -0.48
C LEU A 80 -7.22 -2.12 -1.52
N ALA A 81 -8.21 -2.98 -1.24
CA ALA A 81 -8.68 -3.96 -2.22
C ALA A 81 -9.24 -3.29 -3.48
N SER A 82 -10.10 -2.27 -3.33
CA SER A 82 -10.63 -1.49 -4.45
C SER A 82 -9.52 -0.81 -5.27
N ALA A 83 -8.58 -0.15 -4.58
CA ALA A 83 -7.44 0.50 -5.25
C ALA A 83 -6.54 -0.51 -5.98
N MET A 84 -6.29 -1.68 -5.36
CA MET A 84 -5.45 -2.74 -5.93
C MET A 84 -6.09 -3.37 -7.16
N SER A 85 -7.38 -3.68 -7.11
CA SER A 85 -8.09 -4.26 -8.25
C SER A 85 -8.17 -3.29 -9.43
N TYR A 86 -8.53 -2.03 -9.17
CA TYR A 86 -8.61 -1.00 -10.22
C TYR A 86 -7.25 -0.76 -10.90
N SER A 87 -6.19 -0.52 -10.10
CA SER A 87 -4.86 -0.26 -10.64
C SER A 87 -4.19 -1.50 -11.24
N GLY A 88 -4.49 -2.70 -10.74
CA GLY A 88 -4.05 -3.95 -11.34
C GLY A 88 -4.69 -4.20 -12.71
N ALA A 89 -6.00 -3.95 -12.85
CA ALA A 89 -6.68 -4.00 -14.14
C ALA A 89 -6.11 -2.96 -15.12
N ALA A 90 -5.85 -1.73 -14.65
CA ALA A 90 -5.19 -0.70 -15.44
C ALA A 90 -3.80 -1.14 -15.92
N ALA A 91 -2.98 -1.75 -15.06
CA ALA A 91 -1.65 -2.25 -15.43
C ALA A 91 -1.72 -3.33 -16.52
N ILE A 92 -2.65 -4.28 -16.39
CA ILE A 92 -2.88 -5.32 -17.41
C ILE A 92 -3.38 -4.68 -18.71
N HIS A 93 -4.31 -3.74 -18.64
CA HIS A 93 -4.80 -3.03 -19.81
C HIS A 93 -3.67 -2.26 -20.53
N GLY A 94 -2.80 -1.58 -19.78
CA GLY A 94 -1.64 -0.88 -20.34
C GLY A 94 -0.65 -1.83 -21.03
N PHE A 95 -0.48 -3.04 -20.50
CA PHE A 95 0.29 -4.09 -21.16
C PHE A 95 -0.36 -4.55 -22.47
N LEU A 96 -1.69 -4.76 -22.49
CA LEU A 96 -2.41 -5.18 -23.71
C LEU A 96 -2.46 -4.08 -24.77
N LEU A 97 -2.43 -2.81 -24.37
CA LEU A 97 -2.33 -1.66 -25.26
C LEU A 97 -0.89 -1.39 -25.75
N ALA A 98 0.10 -2.17 -25.30
CA ALA A 98 1.49 -2.05 -25.73
C ALA A 98 1.66 -2.54 -27.18
N SER A 99 1.20 -1.71 -28.11
CA SER A 99 1.39 -1.84 -29.55
C SER A 99 1.98 -0.53 -30.07
N PRO A 100 2.87 -0.56 -31.07
CA PRO A 100 3.24 0.64 -31.81
C PRO A 100 1.97 1.36 -32.29
N ALA A 101 1.92 2.69 -32.18
CA ALA A 101 0.84 3.46 -32.78
C ALA A 101 0.84 3.24 -34.30
N GLN A 102 -0.28 2.76 -34.81
CA GLN A 102 -0.71 3.07 -36.17
C GLN A 102 -1.50 4.37 -36.07
N ASN A 103 -1.44 5.21 -37.11
CA ASN A 103 -2.05 6.53 -37.34
C ASN A 103 -2.73 7.30 -36.17
N ALA A 104 -3.61 6.70 -35.36
CA ALA A 104 -4.19 7.27 -34.14
C ALA A 104 -3.58 6.79 -32.80
N ILE A 105 -3.43 7.72 -31.86
CA ILE A 105 -2.86 7.49 -30.52
C ILE A 105 -3.97 7.20 -29.51
N ASP A 106 -3.83 6.20 -28.66
CA ASP A 106 -4.79 5.96 -27.58
C ASP A 106 -4.41 6.69 -26.31
N LEU A 107 -5.30 7.59 -25.89
CA LEU A 107 -5.08 8.46 -24.74
C LEU A 107 -5.26 7.72 -23.41
N ASP A 108 -5.81 6.50 -23.40
CA ASP A 108 -5.88 5.67 -22.20
C ASP A 108 -4.49 5.36 -21.64
N ILE A 109 -3.46 5.31 -22.50
CA ILE A 109 -2.07 5.11 -22.08
C ILE A 109 -1.64 6.15 -21.04
N TYR A 110 -2.08 7.40 -21.17
CA TYR A 110 -1.74 8.48 -20.23
C TYR A 110 -2.46 8.32 -18.90
N GLY A 111 -3.76 7.98 -18.92
CA GLY A 111 -4.53 7.71 -17.72
C GLY A 111 -4.01 6.48 -16.96
N ILE A 112 -3.68 5.41 -17.68
CA ILE A 112 -3.06 4.20 -17.11
C ILE A 112 -1.68 4.50 -16.54
N PHE A 113 -0.85 5.29 -17.24
CA PHE A 113 0.44 5.73 -16.72
C PHE A 113 0.26 6.51 -15.40
N ALA A 114 -0.69 7.44 -15.34
CA ALA A 114 -0.98 8.21 -14.13
C ALA A 114 -1.41 7.32 -12.95
N ILE A 115 -2.20 6.27 -13.20
CA ILE A 115 -2.64 5.31 -12.17
C ILE A 115 -1.48 4.41 -11.72
N THR A 116 -0.78 3.80 -12.67
CA THR A 116 0.27 2.81 -12.40
C THR A 116 1.51 3.45 -11.77
N SER A 117 1.97 4.60 -12.29
CA SER A 117 3.09 5.36 -11.70
C SER A 117 2.78 5.80 -10.27
N SER A 118 1.60 6.39 -10.05
CA SER A 118 1.18 6.88 -8.73
C SER A 118 1.03 5.75 -7.71
N GLY A 119 0.42 4.62 -8.11
CA GLY A 119 0.30 3.45 -7.25
C GLY A 119 1.64 2.79 -6.96
N ALA A 120 2.54 2.69 -7.94
CA ALA A 120 3.90 2.16 -7.75
C ALA A 120 4.69 3.01 -6.74
N MET A 121 4.59 4.35 -6.83
CA MET A 121 5.25 5.27 -5.91
C MET A 121 4.68 5.19 -4.48
N LEU A 122 3.41 4.79 -4.29
CA LEU A 122 2.83 4.61 -2.96
C LEU A 122 2.93 3.19 -2.40
N ALA A 123 3.19 2.18 -3.23
CA ALA A 123 3.34 0.79 -2.78
C ALA A 123 4.45 0.65 -1.73
N ALA A 124 5.55 1.38 -1.93
CA ALA A 124 6.69 1.43 -1.04
C ALA A 124 6.37 2.03 0.36
N PRO A 125 5.84 3.26 0.47
CA PRO A 125 5.29 3.79 1.71
C PRO A 125 4.30 2.87 2.41
N LEU A 126 3.41 2.20 1.66
CA LEU A 126 2.46 1.25 2.24
C LEU A 126 3.16 0.06 2.89
N LEU A 127 4.18 -0.52 2.25
CA LEU A 127 4.95 -1.66 2.77
C LEU A 127 5.86 -1.29 3.96
N ASN A 128 6.46 -0.09 3.94
CA ASN A 128 7.44 0.33 4.95
C ASN A 128 6.84 1.09 6.14
N TRP A 129 5.67 1.72 6.00
CA TRP A 129 5.11 2.59 7.05
C TRP A 129 3.83 2.05 7.70
N SER A 130 3.07 1.20 7.00
CA SER A 130 1.85 0.65 7.56
C SER A 130 2.19 -0.41 8.59
N SER A 131 2.09 -0.08 9.89
CA SER A 131 2.19 -1.07 10.97
C SER A 131 1.25 -2.26 10.75
N THR A 132 0.12 -2.03 10.08
CA THR A 132 -0.84 -3.08 9.74
C THR A 132 -0.28 -4.06 8.71
N LEU A 133 0.48 -3.61 7.71
CA LEU A 133 1.13 -4.47 6.70
C LEU A 133 2.48 -5.02 7.17
N ILE A 134 3.22 -4.27 8.00
CA ILE A 134 4.50 -4.71 8.56
C ILE A 134 4.32 -5.93 9.48
N TYR A 135 3.29 -5.91 10.34
CA TYR A 135 2.93 -7.04 11.20
C TYR A 135 1.90 -7.98 10.56
N ALA A 136 1.59 -7.79 9.28
CA ALA A 136 0.72 -8.72 8.58
C ALA A 136 1.45 -10.05 8.38
N GLU A 137 0.68 -11.14 8.31
CA GLU A 137 1.19 -12.44 7.91
C GLU A 137 1.99 -12.34 6.60
N ARG A 138 3.04 -13.16 6.48
CA ARG A 138 3.93 -13.21 5.31
C ARG A 138 3.14 -13.26 4.00
N ARG A 139 2.04 -14.02 3.94
CA ARG A 139 1.15 -14.11 2.77
C ARG A 139 0.55 -12.78 2.33
N LYS A 140 0.02 -11.99 3.28
CA LYS A 140 -0.64 -10.70 3.00
C LYS A 140 0.36 -9.66 2.48
N ARG A 141 1.60 -9.70 3.01
CA ARG A 141 2.70 -8.85 2.54
C ARG A 141 3.11 -9.19 1.10
N TRP A 142 3.16 -10.48 0.74
CA TRP A 142 3.47 -10.89 -0.64
C TRP A 142 2.44 -10.40 -1.66
N ILE A 143 1.15 -10.40 -1.31
CA ILE A 143 0.09 -9.87 -2.20
C ILE A 143 0.35 -8.40 -2.56
N VAL A 144 0.70 -7.57 -1.56
CA VAL A 144 1.00 -6.14 -1.80
C VAL A 144 2.31 -5.96 -2.58
N ILE A 145 3.32 -6.82 -2.35
CA ILE A 145 4.55 -6.81 -3.14
C ILE A 145 4.28 -7.16 -4.60
N LEU A 146 3.53 -8.23 -4.87
CA LEU A 146 3.15 -8.64 -6.23
C LEU A 146 2.34 -7.55 -6.95
N TRP A 147 1.41 -6.91 -6.24
CA TRP A 147 0.71 -5.75 -6.76
C TRP A 147 1.64 -4.59 -7.08
N GLY A 148 2.57 -4.24 -6.17
CA GLY A 148 3.56 -3.19 -6.42
C GLY A 148 4.43 -3.49 -7.65
N LEU A 149 4.85 -4.74 -7.83
CA LEU A 149 5.58 -5.19 -9.01
C LEU A 149 4.74 -5.08 -10.29
N LEU A 150 3.47 -5.49 -10.23
CA LEU A 150 2.54 -5.35 -11.35
C LEU A 150 2.38 -3.88 -11.77
N LEU A 151 2.31 -2.95 -10.82
CA LEU A 151 2.22 -1.52 -11.12
C LEU A 151 3.52 -0.96 -11.72
N VAL A 152 4.69 -1.37 -11.24
CA VAL A 152 5.97 -0.98 -11.84
C VAL A 152 6.04 -1.47 -13.29
N VAL A 153 5.66 -2.72 -13.54
CA VAL A 153 5.60 -3.28 -14.90
C VAL A 153 4.63 -2.49 -15.78
N GLY A 154 3.40 -2.23 -15.31
CA GLY A 154 2.42 -1.44 -16.05
C GLY A 154 2.89 0.00 -16.34
N ALA A 155 3.57 0.64 -15.38
CA ALA A 155 4.13 1.98 -15.56
C ALA A 155 5.27 2.00 -16.57
N ILE A 156 6.12 0.96 -16.60
CA ILE A 156 7.18 0.82 -17.60
C ILE A 156 6.58 0.62 -19.00
N PHE A 157 5.60 -0.28 -19.16
CA PHE A 157 4.97 -0.51 -20.47
C PHE A 157 4.30 0.75 -21.01
N THR A 158 3.53 1.45 -20.18
CA THR A 158 2.88 2.70 -20.59
C THR A 158 3.88 3.83 -20.86
N ALA A 159 4.94 3.96 -20.05
CA ALA A 159 6.02 4.91 -20.32
C ALA A 159 6.69 4.59 -21.67
N SER A 160 7.02 3.34 -21.95
CA SER A 160 7.59 2.91 -23.23
C SER A 160 6.66 3.26 -24.40
N CYS A 161 5.35 3.03 -24.26
CA CYS A 161 4.37 3.41 -25.29
C CYS A 161 4.33 4.93 -25.52
N ILE A 162 4.40 5.74 -24.45
CA ILE A 162 4.46 7.20 -24.57
C ILE A 162 5.71 7.64 -25.34
N HIS A 163 6.86 7.01 -25.08
CA HIS A 163 8.11 7.30 -25.81
C HIS A 163 8.05 6.87 -27.28
N VAL A 164 7.52 5.68 -27.57
CA VAL A 164 7.36 5.18 -28.95
C VAL A 164 6.37 6.05 -29.73
N ASN A 165 5.20 6.35 -29.16
CA ASN A 165 4.19 7.18 -29.80
C ASN A 165 4.70 8.60 -30.05
N GLY A 166 5.41 9.18 -29.07
CA GLY A 166 5.97 10.54 -29.21
C GLY A 166 7.15 10.64 -30.17
N ALA A 167 7.85 9.54 -30.47
CA ALA A 167 8.88 9.51 -31.51
C ALA A 167 8.30 9.40 -32.93
N GLY A 168 7.06 8.90 -33.06
CA GLY A 168 6.42 8.58 -34.34
C GLY A 168 5.09 9.30 -34.55
N PHE A 169 4.94 10.56 -34.12
CA PHE A 169 3.73 11.31 -34.40
C PHE A 169 3.52 11.49 -35.91
N ILE A 170 2.36 11.04 -36.41
CA ILE A 170 1.97 11.14 -37.82
C ILE A 170 0.99 12.30 -37.97
N THR A 171 1.30 13.23 -38.87
CA THR A 171 0.36 14.28 -39.26
C THR A 171 -0.84 13.67 -39.99
N PRO A 172 -2.09 13.95 -39.58
CA PRO A 172 -3.27 13.50 -40.30
C PRO A 172 -3.30 14.06 -41.73
N LYS A 173 -4.00 13.35 -42.64
CA LYS A 173 -4.15 13.79 -44.03
C LYS A 173 -4.96 15.08 -44.06
N CYS A 174 -4.46 16.11 -44.75
CA CYS A 174 -5.24 17.31 -45.01
C CYS A 174 -6.04 17.14 -46.30
N ILE A 175 -7.37 17.27 -46.22
CA ILE A 175 -8.28 17.17 -47.36
C ILE A 175 -8.87 18.55 -47.71
N PRO A 176 -9.12 18.85 -49.00
CA PRO A 176 -9.82 20.07 -49.40
C PRO A 176 -11.24 20.13 -48.80
N ARG A 177 -11.76 21.36 -48.58
CA ARG A 177 -13.12 21.55 -48.06
C ARG A 177 -14.22 20.97 -48.95
N ALA A 178 -13.98 20.91 -50.26
CA ALA A 178 -14.91 20.30 -51.22
C ALA A 178 -15.14 18.80 -50.92
N ASP A 179 -14.08 18.09 -50.50
CA ASP A 179 -14.13 16.64 -50.28
C ASP A 179 -14.64 16.28 -48.88
N ALA A 180 -14.69 17.26 -47.97
CA ALA A 180 -15.03 17.08 -46.56
C ALA A 180 -16.45 16.54 -46.34
N ALA A 181 -17.41 16.93 -47.18
CA ALA A 181 -18.79 16.46 -47.07
C ALA A 181 -18.94 14.95 -47.33
N SER A 182 -18.03 14.36 -48.11
CA SER A 182 -18.01 12.93 -48.43
C SER A 182 -17.14 12.10 -47.47
N PHE A 183 -16.39 12.75 -46.59
CA PHE A 183 -15.44 12.07 -45.72
C PHE A 183 -16.15 11.45 -44.51
N HIS A 184 -16.06 10.13 -44.41
CA HIS A 184 -16.53 9.40 -43.23
C HIS A 184 -15.44 9.38 -42.15
N GLY A 185 -15.52 10.31 -41.20
CA GLY A 185 -14.63 10.36 -40.05
C GLY A 185 -14.66 11.69 -39.33
N SER A 186 -13.68 11.92 -38.46
CA SER A 186 -13.54 13.18 -37.73
C SER A 186 -12.73 14.18 -38.56
N LEU A 187 -13.16 15.44 -38.54
CA LEU A 187 -12.56 16.54 -39.30
C LEU A 187 -12.23 17.71 -38.37
N PHE A 188 -11.08 18.34 -38.59
CA PHE A 188 -10.64 19.53 -37.85
C PHE A 188 -10.04 20.58 -38.80
N PRO A 189 -10.43 21.86 -38.70
CA PRO A 189 -9.88 22.91 -39.56
C PRO A 189 -8.39 23.13 -39.27
N SER A 190 -7.57 23.18 -40.32
CA SER A 190 -6.16 23.55 -40.16
C SER A 190 -6.06 25.04 -39.76
N PRO A 191 -5.19 25.39 -38.79
CA PRO A 191 -4.95 26.78 -38.43
C PRO A 191 -4.04 27.50 -39.44
N SER A 192 -3.30 26.75 -40.27
CA SER A 192 -2.22 27.24 -41.12
C SER A 192 -2.49 27.09 -42.62
N ALA A 193 -3.35 26.16 -43.03
CA ALA A 193 -3.66 25.86 -44.43
C ALA A 193 -5.18 25.86 -44.70
N ASP A 194 -5.58 26.10 -45.94
CA ASP A 194 -7.00 26.01 -46.34
C ASP A 194 -7.45 24.57 -46.61
N CYS A 195 -7.34 23.72 -45.58
CA CYS A 195 -7.73 22.31 -45.64
C CYS A 195 -8.23 21.83 -44.27
N LEU A 196 -8.90 20.69 -44.27
CA LEU A 196 -9.42 20.02 -43.07
C LEU A 196 -8.56 18.79 -42.81
N TYR A 197 -8.00 18.67 -41.61
CA TYR A 197 -7.36 17.44 -41.17
C TYR A 197 -8.41 16.35 -40.97
N ALA A 198 -8.13 15.17 -41.51
CA ALA A 198 -9.08 14.08 -41.57
C ALA A 198 -8.52 12.83 -40.90
N CYS A 199 -9.27 12.31 -39.92
CA CYS A 199 -9.00 11.03 -39.27
C CYS A 199 -10.09 10.03 -39.62
N GLY A 200 -9.70 8.98 -40.35
CA GLY A 200 -10.59 7.91 -40.76
C GLY A 200 -10.78 6.83 -39.69
N PRO A 201 -11.71 5.90 -39.89
CA PRO A 201 -11.94 4.80 -38.98
C PRO A 201 -10.73 3.87 -38.85
N GLU A 202 -10.32 3.56 -37.63
CA GLU A 202 -9.13 2.74 -37.35
C GLU A 202 -9.46 1.62 -36.36
N THR A 203 -8.91 0.43 -36.57
CA THR A 203 -9.12 -0.72 -35.69
C THR A 203 -8.11 -0.71 -34.56
N ARG A 204 -8.58 -0.73 -33.32
CA ARG A 204 -7.73 -0.86 -32.14
C ARG A 204 -8.37 -1.77 -31.10
N LEU A 205 -7.53 -2.47 -30.34
CA LEU A 205 -8.00 -3.35 -29.26
C LEU A 205 -8.81 -2.54 -28.24
N PHE A 206 -9.95 -3.07 -27.81
CA PHE A 206 -10.91 -2.43 -26.90
C PHE A 206 -11.56 -1.13 -27.41
N ARG A 207 -11.36 -0.76 -28.68
CA ARG A 207 -11.91 0.47 -29.26
C ARG A 207 -12.85 0.20 -30.45
N PRO A 208 -14.00 0.89 -30.52
CA PRO A 208 -14.81 0.92 -31.73
C PRO A 208 -14.06 1.58 -32.89
N LYS A 209 -14.32 1.14 -34.12
CA LYS A 209 -13.60 1.61 -35.32
C LYS A 209 -13.76 3.12 -35.58
N ASN A 210 -14.92 3.68 -35.24
CA ASN A 210 -15.28 5.08 -35.51
C ASN A 210 -15.03 6.01 -34.31
N ASP A 211 -14.34 5.54 -33.26
CA ASP A 211 -14.07 6.30 -32.03
C ASP A 211 -12.87 7.27 -32.18
N VAL A 212 -12.18 7.22 -33.33
CA VAL A 212 -11.04 8.11 -33.60
C VAL A 212 -11.54 9.53 -33.84
N VAL A 213 -10.94 10.48 -33.11
CA VAL A 213 -11.24 11.90 -33.26
C VAL A 213 -9.99 12.68 -33.68
N THR A 214 -10.21 13.69 -34.51
CA THR A 214 -9.21 14.74 -34.77
C THR A 214 -9.14 15.65 -33.55
N TRP A 215 -7.93 15.95 -33.09
CA TRP A 215 -7.75 16.77 -31.90
C TRP A 215 -6.50 17.67 -32.00
N PRO A 216 -6.60 18.95 -31.60
CA PRO A 216 -5.45 19.85 -31.51
C PRO A 216 -4.43 19.34 -30.50
N ASN A 217 -3.17 19.24 -30.90
CA ASN A 217 -2.15 18.55 -30.11
C ASN A 217 -1.61 19.41 -28.96
N TYR A 218 -2.03 19.08 -27.74
CA TYR A 218 -1.49 19.64 -26.48
C TYR A 218 -0.53 18.67 -25.75
N ILE A 219 -0.09 17.57 -26.38
CA ILE A 219 0.72 16.54 -25.70
C ILE A 219 2.15 17.06 -25.46
N ASN A 220 2.59 17.03 -24.20
CA ASN A 220 3.96 17.36 -23.83
C ASN A 220 4.96 16.30 -24.32
N ARG A 221 6.27 16.61 -24.25
CA ARG A 221 7.31 15.66 -24.65
C ARG A 221 7.26 14.40 -23.79
N PRO A 222 7.53 13.21 -24.36
CA PRO A 222 7.58 11.96 -23.58
C PRO A 222 8.49 12.00 -22.36
N ARG A 223 9.64 12.69 -22.49
CA ARG A 223 10.60 12.89 -21.37
C ARG A 223 10.00 13.76 -20.27
N ASP A 224 9.22 14.77 -20.62
CA ASP A 224 8.56 15.63 -19.63
C ASP A 224 7.52 14.81 -18.90
N ILE A 225 6.68 14.07 -19.62
CA ILE A 225 5.61 13.22 -19.07
C ILE A 225 6.19 12.24 -18.03
N THR A 226 7.31 11.60 -18.34
CA THR A 226 7.94 10.55 -17.49
C THR A 226 8.99 11.08 -16.50
N SER A 227 9.27 12.39 -16.51
CA SER A 227 10.38 13.02 -15.78
C SER A 227 10.35 12.89 -14.26
N ILE A 228 9.19 12.73 -13.63
CA ILE A 228 9.09 12.61 -12.17
C ILE A 228 9.17 11.15 -11.76
N PHE A 229 8.39 10.30 -12.43
CA PHE A 229 8.29 8.88 -12.13
C PHE A 229 9.64 8.16 -12.29
N LEU A 230 10.33 8.31 -13.42
CA LEU A 230 11.57 7.57 -13.70
C LEU A 230 12.68 7.82 -12.66
N PRO A 231 13.14 9.07 -12.42
CA PRO A 231 14.19 9.30 -11.44
C PRO A 231 13.74 8.99 -10.02
N ALA A 232 12.49 9.30 -9.65
CA ALA A 232 11.99 8.97 -8.31
C ALA A 232 11.99 7.45 -8.05
N THR A 233 11.58 6.66 -9.05
CA THR A 233 11.57 5.19 -8.94
C THR A 233 12.99 4.62 -8.91
N ILE A 234 13.91 5.13 -9.73
CA ILE A 234 15.32 4.71 -9.72
C ILE A 234 15.98 5.03 -8.37
N ILE A 235 15.85 6.27 -7.90
CA ILE A 235 16.37 6.71 -6.59
C ILE A 235 15.79 5.83 -5.49
N TYR A 236 14.50 5.52 -5.57
CA TYR A 236 13.85 4.68 -4.59
C TYR A 236 14.39 3.24 -4.58
N ILE A 237 14.44 2.58 -5.74
CA ILE A 237 14.98 1.21 -5.87
C ILE A 237 16.40 1.16 -5.33
N PHE A 238 17.23 2.13 -5.70
CA PHE A 238 18.61 2.24 -5.22
C PHE A 238 18.66 2.44 -3.70
N SER A 239 17.85 3.36 -3.16
CA SER A 239 17.78 3.61 -1.71
C SER A 239 17.34 2.37 -0.94
N TRP A 240 16.40 1.58 -1.48
CA TRP A 240 15.92 0.35 -0.86
C TRP A 240 17.00 -0.74 -0.89
N ILE A 241 17.67 -0.94 -2.02
CA ILE A 241 18.79 -1.89 -2.15
C ILE A 241 19.90 -1.53 -1.16
N VAL A 242 20.28 -0.26 -1.08
CA VAL A 242 21.32 0.23 -0.16
C VAL A 242 20.91 0.02 1.30
N VAL A 243 19.68 0.36 1.68
CA VAL A 243 19.18 0.14 3.05
C VAL A 243 19.16 -1.35 3.39
N GLU A 244 18.71 -2.22 2.48
CA GLU A 244 18.65 -3.66 2.69
C GLU A 244 20.05 -4.29 2.77
N THR A 245 21.00 -3.87 1.92
CA THR A 245 22.40 -4.33 1.97
C THR A 245 23.11 -3.85 3.23
N LEU A 246 22.94 -2.58 3.62
CA LEU A 246 23.49 -2.05 4.87
C LEU A 246 22.86 -2.74 6.09
N PHE A 247 21.55 -2.97 6.07
CA PHE A 247 20.87 -3.72 7.12
C PHE A 247 21.44 -5.14 7.23
N ARG A 248 21.56 -5.86 6.12
CA ARG A 248 22.10 -7.23 6.12
C ARG A 248 23.57 -7.29 6.54
N THR A 249 24.42 -6.39 6.06
CA THR A 249 25.86 -6.36 6.38
C THR A 249 26.12 -5.97 7.83
N VAL A 250 25.45 -4.93 8.34
CA VAL A 250 25.60 -4.48 9.73
C VAL A 250 24.98 -5.49 10.71
N TRP A 251 23.87 -6.13 10.35
CA TRP A 251 23.17 -7.08 11.22
C TRP A 251 23.80 -8.46 11.23
N ARG A 252 24.30 -8.94 10.08
CA ARG A 252 25.05 -10.21 10.00
C ARG A 252 26.37 -10.14 10.76
N ASN A 253 26.96 -8.95 10.89
CA ASN A 253 28.17 -8.73 11.69
C ASN A 253 27.88 -8.60 13.21
N LYS A 254 26.61 -8.67 13.63
CA LYS A 254 26.21 -8.55 15.03
C LYS A 254 25.27 -9.71 15.40
N SER A 255 25.83 -10.87 15.70
CA SER A 255 25.13 -12.02 16.29
C SER A 255 24.72 -11.77 17.75
N THR A 256 24.00 -10.68 18.01
CA THR A 256 23.43 -10.44 19.34
C THR A 256 21.93 -10.64 19.27
N ASN A 257 21.46 -11.68 19.97
CA ASN A 257 20.06 -11.92 20.33
C ASN A 257 19.46 -10.62 20.90
N ILE A 258 18.62 -9.94 20.12
CA ILE A 258 17.86 -8.79 20.58
C ILE A 258 16.39 -9.09 20.28
N GLN A 259 15.63 -9.39 21.34
CA GLN A 259 14.17 -9.35 21.33
C GLN A 259 13.71 -7.99 20.79
N PHE A 260 12.90 -8.01 19.73
CA PHE A 260 12.26 -6.84 19.17
C PHE A 260 11.27 -6.25 20.19
N THR A 261 11.67 -5.20 20.89
CA THR A 261 10.72 -4.28 21.51
C THR A 261 10.29 -3.29 20.45
N THR A 262 9.15 -3.59 19.85
CA THR A 262 8.45 -2.73 18.90
C THR A 262 8.04 -1.41 19.56
N ALA A 263 8.07 -0.34 18.77
CA ALA A 263 7.70 1.00 19.21
C ALA A 263 6.21 1.09 19.57
N ALA A 264 5.88 0.73 20.81
CA ALA A 264 4.60 1.02 21.46
C ALA A 264 4.77 2.00 22.65
N SER A 265 5.97 2.50 22.94
CA SER A 265 6.25 3.26 24.15
C SER A 265 6.40 4.77 24.00
N VAL A 266 6.07 5.37 22.85
CA VAL A 266 6.06 6.83 22.70
C VAL A 266 4.74 7.32 22.11
N VAL A 267 3.64 7.04 22.82
CA VAL A 267 2.49 7.94 22.90
C VAL A 267 1.99 7.83 24.34
N GLY A 268 2.10 8.95 25.06
CA GLY A 268 1.64 9.09 26.43
C GLY A 268 0.18 8.71 26.56
N ARG A 269 -0.06 7.75 27.45
CA ARG A 269 -1.37 7.33 27.92
C ARG A 269 -1.83 8.41 28.91
N SER A 270 -2.47 9.48 28.42
CA SER A 270 -3.24 10.36 29.31
C SER A 270 -4.47 9.59 29.78
N ARG A 271 -4.33 8.90 30.91
CA ARG A 271 -5.47 8.49 31.74
C ARG A 271 -5.85 9.70 32.57
N ILE A 272 -7.02 10.25 32.30
CA ILE A 272 -7.73 11.14 33.21
C ILE A 272 -8.06 10.31 34.46
N GLY A 273 -7.37 10.60 35.55
CA GLY A 273 -7.62 10.06 36.88
C GLY A 273 -7.89 11.23 37.81
N THR A 274 -9.12 11.33 38.26
CA THR A 274 -9.63 12.26 39.28
C THR A 274 -8.79 12.19 40.56
N ARG A 275 -8.16 13.31 40.91
CA ARG A 275 -7.55 13.55 42.24
C ARG A 275 -8.66 13.83 43.25
N VAL A 276 -8.80 12.96 44.25
CA VAL A 276 -9.41 13.31 45.54
C VAL A 276 -8.26 13.40 46.53
N HIS A 277 -8.08 14.59 47.11
CA HIS A 277 -7.13 14.86 48.19
C HIS A 277 -7.56 14.09 49.45
N SER A 278 -6.62 13.41 50.11
CA SER A 278 -6.75 13.05 51.51
C SER A 278 -5.60 13.72 52.27
N GLY A 279 -5.99 14.64 53.17
CA GLY A 279 -5.11 15.38 54.05
C GLY A 279 -4.78 14.59 55.32
N GLN A 280 -3.56 14.81 55.79
CA GLN A 280 -3.02 14.44 57.09
C GLN A 280 -4.00 14.74 58.23
N ASN A 281 -4.14 13.82 59.19
CA ASN A 281 -4.35 14.19 60.59
C ASN A 281 -3.84 13.08 61.54
N THR A 282 -3.06 13.54 62.50
CA THR A 282 -2.44 12.86 63.64
C THR A 282 -3.45 12.58 64.77
N ILE A 283 -3.08 11.70 65.72
CA ILE A 283 -3.30 11.74 67.21
C ILE A 283 -3.85 10.42 67.85
N ASN A 284 -2.99 9.82 68.69
CA ASN A 284 -3.15 9.14 70.01
C ASN A 284 -3.55 7.65 70.25
N LYS A 285 -2.66 7.03 71.07
CA LYS A 285 -2.83 6.15 72.27
C LYS A 285 -2.85 4.60 72.16
N ALA A 286 -2.02 3.99 73.02
CA ALA A 286 -1.65 2.57 73.27
C ALA A 286 -2.55 1.93 74.40
N PRO A 287 -2.28 0.74 75.03
CA PRO A 287 -1.13 -0.20 74.92
C PRO A 287 -1.40 -1.75 75.08
N ASP A 288 -0.29 -2.51 75.06
CA ASP A 288 0.07 -3.80 75.70
C ASP A 288 -0.61 -5.15 75.37
N VAL A 289 0.20 -6.14 74.91
CA VAL A 289 0.54 -7.38 75.66
C VAL A 289 1.90 -7.92 75.18
N SER A 290 2.80 -8.14 76.14
CA SER A 290 4.14 -8.73 76.03
C SER A 290 4.16 -10.22 76.37
N VAL A 291 4.94 -11.04 75.65
CA VAL A 291 5.70 -12.17 76.23
C VAL A 291 6.99 -12.37 75.42
N SER A 292 8.14 -12.34 76.10
CA SER A 292 9.44 -12.77 75.59
C SER A 292 9.93 -13.96 76.42
N ILE A 293 10.68 -14.90 75.82
CA ILE A 293 12.03 -15.33 76.23
C ILE A 293 12.63 -16.20 75.08
N ASN A 294 13.87 -15.85 74.73
CA ASN A 294 14.80 -16.32 73.67
C ASN A 294 15.58 -17.60 74.12
N PRO A 295 16.63 -18.13 73.41
CA PRO A 295 17.32 -17.68 72.18
C PRO A 295 17.64 -18.80 71.14
N PHE A 296 18.06 -18.45 69.92
CA PHE A 296 19.34 -18.88 69.32
C PHE A 296 19.63 -18.16 67.99
N SER A 297 20.83 -17.59 67.91
CA SER A 297 21.63 -17.17 66.73
C SER A 297 21.34 -15.81 66.07
N PRO A 298 22.28 -14.85 66.14
CA PRO A 298 22.13 -13.50 65.62
C PRO A 298 22.58 -13.34 64.15
N LEU A 299 21.79 -12.54 63.44
CA LEU A 299 22.13 -11.81 62.23
C LEU A 299 23.15 -10.69 62.56
N PRO A 300 24.17 -10.40 61.73
CA PRO A 300 24.89 -9.15 61.85
C PRO A 300 24.14 -8.01 61.16
N SER A 301 24.07 -6.90 61.89
CA SER A 301 23.66 -5.54 61.52
C SER A 301 24.19 -5.05 60.15
N PRO A 302 23.45 -4.20 59.42
CA PRO A 302 23.96 -3.50 58.26
C PRO A 302 24.79 -2.30 58.73
N SER A 303 26.11 -2.42 58.67
CA SER A 303 26.99 -1.25 58.72
C SER A 303 26.76 -0.42 57.46
N GLN A 304 26.47 0.86 57.68
CA GLN A 304 26.49 1.90 56.67
C GLN A 304 27.85 1.90 55.97
N SER A 305 27.87 1.55 54.68
CA SER A 305 28.95 1.93 53.77
C SER A 305 28.37 2.87 52.72
N TRP A 306 28.69 4.15 52.87
CA TRP A 306 28.50 5.16 51.84
C TRP A 306 29.46 4.88 50.68
N LEU A 307 29.06 4.04 49.74
CA LEU A 307 29.69 3.95 48.44
C LEU A 307 28.61 4.10 47.36
N PRO A 308 28.73 5.09 46.44
CA PRO A 308 27.84 5.15 45.29
C PRO A 308 28.05 3.86 44.48
N GLY A 309 27.00 3.04 44.38
CA GLY A 309 27.00 1.91 43.46
C GLY A 309 27.31 2.41 42.04
N PRO A 310 28.07 1.65 41.23
CA PRO A 310 28.47 2.08 39.90
C PRO A 310 27.21 2.48 39.11
N PRO A 311 27.22 3.62 38.40
CA PRO A 311 26.05 4.07 37.67
C PRO A 311 25.70 2.97 36.65
N LEU A 312 24.46 2.49 36.67
CA LEU A 312 23.94 1.60 35.62
C LEU A 312 24.35 2.20 34.27
N PRO A 313 24.92 1.39 33.35
CA PRO A 313 25.41 1.94 32.09
C PRO A 313 24.23 2.57 31.37
N LYS A 314 24.22 3.92 31.27
CA LYS A 314 23.32 4.64 30.38
C LYS A 314 23.52 4.03 29.01
N ARG A 315 22.59 3.18 28.57
CA ARG A 315 22.64 2.48 27.28
C ARG A 315 22.81 3.56 26.20
N ARG A 316 24.06 3.76 25.77
CA ARG A 316 24.44 4.77 24.78
C ARG A 316 23.65 4.42 23.53
N ARG A 317 22.51 5.10 23.30
CA ARG A 317 21.73 4.93 22.06
C ARG A 317 22.72 5.22 20.94
N SER A 318 23.04 4.19 20.16
CA SER A 318 24.03 4.28 19.10
C SER A 318 23.69 5.48 18.22
N CYS A 319 24.61 6.46 18.15
CA CYS A 319 24.45 7.65 17.32
C CYS A 319 24.12 7.26 15.86
N TRP A 320 24.68 6.15 15.41
CA TRP A 320 24.39 5.52 14.13
C TRP A 320 22.93 5.09 13.98
N ALA A 321 22.32 4.48 15.00
CA ALA A 321 20.92 4.06 14.94
C ALA A 321 19.96 5.26 14.84
N ALA A 322 20.28 6.38 15.52
CA ALA A 322 19.52 7.62 15.39
C ALA A 322 19.69 8.24 13.99
N LEU A 323 20.91 8.24 13.45
CA LEU A 323 21.22 8.72 12.11
C LEU A 323 20.46 7.93 11.03
N PHE A 324 20.52 6.59 11.07
CA PHE A 324 19.81 5.72 10.12
C PHE A 324 18.29 5.93 10.15
N LYS A 325 17.71 6.07 11.34
CA LYS A 325 16.28 6.34 11.49
C LYS A 325 15.89 7.69 10.88
N ASN A 326 16.69 8.73 11.12
CA ASN A 326 16.42 10.07 10.59
C ASN A 326 16.57 10.10 9.06
N ILE A 327 17.61 9.45 8.51
CA ILE A 327 17.81 9.30 7.07
C ILE A 327 16.63 8.57 6.43
N HIS A 328 16.20 7.44 7.00
CA HIS A 328 15.05 6.69 6.49
C HIS A 328 13.79 7.55 6.46
N LEU A 329 13.50 8.30 7.54
CA LEU A 329 12.35 9.21 7.57
C LEU A 329 12.42 10.29 6.48
N CYS A 330 13.60 10.86 6.23
CA CYS A 330 13.79 11.88 5.19
C CYS A 330 13.57 11.32 3.78
N VAL A 331 14.13 10.14 3.47
CA VAL A 331 13.93 9.45 2.19
C VAL A 331 12.45 9.16 1.96
N MET A 332 11.73 8.72 2.99
CA MET A 332 10.29 8.46 2.89
C MET A 332 9.46 9.73 2.65
N LEU A 333 9.79 10.84 3.32
CA LEU A 333 9.12 12.12 3.11
C LEU A 333 9.36 12.65 1.69
N ALA A 334 10.60 12.56 1.20
CA ALA A 334 10.96 12.93 -0.16
C ALA A 334 10.19 12.08 -1.18
N HIS A 335 10.02 10.78 -0.92
CA HIS A 335 9.24 9.91 -1.80
C HIS A 335 7.75 10.29 -1.83
N PHE A 336 7.16 10.60 -0.67
CA PHE A 336 5.77 11.06 -0.62
C PHE A 336 5.59 12.40 -1.33
N ALA A 337 6.54 13.33 -1.18
CA ALA A 337 6.55 14.58 -1.94
C ALA A 337 6.63 14.33 -3.46
N ALA A 338 7.51 13.43 -3.90
CA ALA A 338 7.61 13.03 -5.30
C ALA A 338 6.30 12.41 -5.83
N PHE A 339 5.61 11.61 -5.00
CA PHE A 339 4.28 11.08 -5.35
C PHE A 339 3.26 12.19 -5.59
N VAL A 340 3.18 13.18 -4.69
CA VAL A 340 2.26 14.31 -4.83
C VAL A 340 2.58 15.11 -6.11
N VAL A 341 3.86 15.38 -6.35
CA VAL A 341 4.31 16.08 -7.57
C VAL A 341 3.96 15.26 -8.83
N ASN A 342 4.14 13.94 -8.80
CA ASN A 342 3.76 13.06 -9.92
C ASN A 342 2.26 13.14 -10.22
N VAL A 343 1.41 13.05 -9.20
CA VAL A 343 -0.06 13.16 -9.36
C VAL A 343 -0.43 14.51 -9.96
N VAL A 344 0.04 15.61 -9.36
CA VAL A 344 -0.29 16.97 -9.83
C VAL A 344 0.15 17.18 -11.28
N MET A 345 1.37 16.74 -11.62
CA MET A 345 1.91 16.93 -12.97
C MET A 345 1.24 16.02 -14.01
N CYS A 346 0.85 14.80 -13.64
CA CYS A 346 0.03 13.94 -14.49
C CYS A 346 -1.33 14.59 -14.78
N GLU A 347 -2.03 15.07 -13.75
CA GLU A 347 -3.35 15.69 -13.92
C GLU A 347 -3.29 16.99 -14.72
N TYR A 348 -2.30 17.84 -14.45
CA TYR A 348 -2.11 19.08 -15.21
C TYR A 348 -1.92 18.81 -16.71
N ARG A 349 -1.15 17.79 -17.07
CA ARG A 349 -0.90 17.41 -18.47
C ARG A 349 -2.11 16.79 -19.16
N MET A 350 -2.99 16.15 -18.40
CA MET A 350 -4.19 15.50 -18.94
C MET A 350 -5.41 16.41 -19.02
N VAL A 351 -5.34 17.64 -18.51
CA VAL A 351 -6.52 18.52 -18.38
C VAL A 351 -7.18 18.87 -19.72
N HIS A 352 -6.39 18.96 -20.80
CA HIS A 352 -6.87 19.30 -22.14
C HIS A 352 -7.17 18.06 -23.01
N LEU A 353 -6.92 16.85 -22.50
CA LEU A 353 -7.14 15.62 -23.27
C LEU A 353 -8.64 15.38 -23.46
N PRO A 354 -9.09 15.00 -24.67
CA PRO A 354 -10.48 14.69 -24.93
C PRO A 354 -10.87 13.40 -24.22
N SER A 355 -12.09 13.37 -23.68
CA SER A 355 -12.67 12.22 -22.98
C SER A 355 -13.99 11.81 -23.62
N ASN A 356 -14.25 10.51 -23.70
CA ASN A 356 -15.50 9.97 -24.24
C ASN A 356 -16.69 10.07 -23.29
N GLU A 357 -16.43 10.17 -22.00
CA GLU A 357 -17.47 10.18 -20.98
C GLU A 357 -17.36 11.47 -20.15
N GLN A 358 -18.43 12.26 -20.05
CA GLN A 358 -18.41 13.47 -19.24
C GLN A 358 -18.54 13.15 -17.74
N PRO A 359 -18.02 13.99 -16.82
CA PRO A 359 -18.12 13.77 -15.37
C PRO A 359 -19.56 13.67 -14.84
N LYS A 360 -20.54 14.17 -15.59
CA LYS A 360 -21.97 14.13 -15.24
C LYS A 360 -22.66 12.82 -15.62
N GLU A 361 -22.00 11.96 -16.40
CA GLU A 361 -22.56 10.69 -16.84
C GLU A 361 -22.50 9.64 -15.72
N ILE A 362 -23.47 8.71 -15.74
CA ILE A 362 -23.69 7.77 -14.64
C ILE A 362 -22.50 6.81 -14.45
N GLY A 363 -21.83 6.43 -15.55
CA GLY A 363 -20.68 5.52 -15.50
C GLY A 363 -19.52 6.09 -14.69
N GLN A 364 -19.37 7.43 -14.65
CA GLN A 364 -18.39 8.11 -13.82
C GLN A 364 -18.68 8.00 -12.31
N TRP A 365 -19.95 7.93 -11.89
CA TRP A 365 -20.32 7.89 -10.47
C TRP A 365 -20.44 6.48 -9.90
N MET A 366 -20.62 5.46 -10.73
CA MET A 366 -20.84 4.08 -10.29
C MET A 366 -19.72 3.54 -9.35
N PRO A 367 -18.42 3.75 -9.62
CA PRO A 367 -17.35 3.33 -8.70
C PRO A 367 -17.35 4.08 -7.36
N TRP A 368 -17.75 5.35 -7.35
CA TRP A 368 -17.87 6.15 -6.12
C TRP A 368 -18.95 5.60 -5.20
N VAL A 369 -20.12 5.30 -5.78
CA VAL A 369 -21.23 4.67 -5.05
C VAL A 369 -20.81 3.29 -4.52
N SER A 370 -20.11 2.50 -5.32
CA SER A 370 -19.59 1.19 -4.90
C SER A 370 -18.66 1.30 -3.68
N VAL A 371 -17.68 2.22 -3.72
CA VAL A 371 -16.77 2.47 -2.59
C VAL A 371 -17.53 2.96 -1.36
N ALA A 372 -18.50 3.86 -1.52
CA ALA A 372 -19.33 4.37 -0.43
C ALA A 372 -20.14 3.25 0.25
N LEU A 373 -20.71 2.33 -0.54
CA LEU A 373 -21.43 1.16 -0.03
C LEU A 373 -20.50 0.20 0.73
N VAL A 374 -19.28 -0.03 0.24
CA VAL A 374 -18.27 -0.84 0.96
C VAL A 374 -17.92 -0.19 2.30
N VAL A 375 -17.70 1.12 2.32
CA VAL A 375 -17.43 1.87 3.56
C VAL A 375 -18.62 1.77 4.52
N PHE A 376 -19.84 1.99 4.03
CA PHE A 376 -21.05 1.88 4.82
C PHE A 376 -21.23 0.48 5.41
N ALA A 377 -21.04 -0.57 4.61
CA ALA A 377 -21.12 -1.96 5.06
C ALA A 377 -20.10 -2.26 6.18
N GLN A 378 -18.87 -1.76 6.06
CA GLN A 378 -17.85 -1.93 7.10
C GLN A 378 -18.19 -1.16 8.38
N MET A 379 -18.75 0.05 8.26
CA MET A 379 -19.22 0.82 9.40
C MET A 379 -20.38 0.11 10.11
N LEU A 380 -21.36 -0.40 9.36
CA LEU A 380 -22.49 -1.14 9.90
C LEU A 380 -22.03 -2.42 10.60
N ASN A 381 -21.15 -3.21 9.97
CA ASN A 381 -20.56 -4.41 10.58
C ASN A 381 -19.84 -4.08 11.90
N ARG A 382 -19.10 -2.96 11.93
CA ARG A 382 -18.42 -2.51 13.16
C ARG A 382 -19.41 -2.09 14.24
N TYR A 383 -20.44 -1.33 13.88
CA TYR A 383 -21.50 -0.90 14.79
C TYR A 383 -22.23 -2.10 15.41
N MET A 384 -22.61 -3.07 14.58
CA MET A 384 -23.28 -4.29 15.01
C MET A 384 -22.42 -5.13 15.94
N LYS A 385 -21.11 -5.28 15.65
CA LYS A 385 -20.17 -5.97 16.55
C LYS A 385 -20.05 -5.29 17.91
N LEU A 386 -20.06 -3.95 17.97
CA LEU A 386 -20.01 -3.22 19.23
C LEU A 386 -21.33 -3.37 20.01
N ARG A 387 -22.47 -3.24 19.34
CA ARG A 387 -23.81 -3.36 19.94
C ARG A 387 -24.07 -4.78 20.47
N TRP A 388 -23.88 -5.81 19.64
CA TRP A 388 -24.08 -7.20 20.07
C TRP A 388 -22.96 -7.75 20.93
N GLY A 389 -21.72 -7.27 20.79
CA GLY A 389 -20.64 -7.64 21.70
C GLY A 389 -20.94 -7.25 23.15
N GLY A 390 -21.55 -6.07 23.35
CA GLY A 390 -22.04 -5.62 24.65
C GLY A 390 -23.18 -6.49 25.19
N ILE A 391 -24.14 -6.86 24.33
CA ILE A 391 -25.26 -7.73 24.71
C ILE A 391 -24.78 -9.15 25.05
N ARG A 392 -23.86 -9.72 24.26
CA ARG A 392 -23.31 -11.07 24.49
C ARG A 392 -22.48 -11.14 25.78
N ARG A 393 -21.69 -10.11 26.09
CA ARG A 393 -20.98 -10.00 27.38
C ARG A 393 -21.92 -9.82 28.57
N LYS A 394 -23.02 -9.08 28.41
CA LYS A 394 -24.04 -8.97 29.46
C LYS A 394 -24.82 -10.26 29.68
N ARG A 395 -24.92 -11.12 28.65
CA ARG A 395 -25.69 -12.37 28.68
C ARG A 395 -24.87 -13.58 29.17
N LEU A 396 -23.54 -13.55 29.10
CA LEU A 396 -22.68 -14.56 29.73
C LEU A 396 -22.46 -14.22 31.21
N SER A 397 -22.85 -15.13 32.11
CA SER A 397 -22.46 -15.06 33.53
C SER A 397 -20.93 -15.17 33.66
N PRO A 398 -20.29 -14.49 34.63
CA PRO A 398 -18.85 -14.62 34.89
C PRO A 398 -18.37 -16.07 35.12
N ARG A 399 -19.28 -16.97 35.53
CA ARG A 399 -19.00 -18.40 35.66
C ARG A 399 -18.94 -19.12 34.31
N ASP A 400 -19.79 -18.76 33.37
CA ASP A 400 -19.86 -19.38 32.04
C ASP A 400 -18.68 -18.94 31.17
N GLU A 401 -18.18 -17.72 31.36
CA GLU A 401 -16.96 -17.23 30.71
C GLU A 401 -15.73 -18.03 31.16
N LYS A 402 -15.60 -18.33 32.46
CA LYS A 402 -14.51 -19.17 32.99
C LYS A 402 -14.57 -20.61 32.44
N ARG A 403 -15.77 -21.18 32.32
CA ARG A 403 -15.95 -22.53 31.74
C ARG A 403 -15.62 -22.56 30.25
N ALA A 404 -16.06 -21.56 29.48
CA ALA A 404 -15.75 -21.48 28.05
C ALA A 404 -14.23 -21.34 27.79
N LEU A 405 -13.53 -20.51 28.59
CA LEU A 405 -12.08 -20.36 28.49
C LEU A 405 -11.31 -21.64 28.89
N ALA A 406 -11.84 -22.43 29.83
CA ALA A 406 -11.25 -23.71 30.20
C ALA A 406 -11.39 -24.76 29.07
N VAL A 407 -12.53 -24.78 28.37
CA VAL A 407 -12.77 -25.69 27.24
C VAL A 407 -11.88 -25.35 26.04
N GLU A 408 -11.74 -24.06 25.71
CA GLU A 408 -10.82 -23.60 24.65
C GLU A 408 -9.37 -24.01 24.96
N ARG A 409 -8.90 -23.78 26.20
CA ARG A 409 -7.54 -24.16 26.63
C ARG A 409 -7.29 -25.66 26.58
N TRP A 410 -8.30 -26.48 26.89
CA TRP A 410 -8.22 -27.93 26.77
C TRP A 410 -8.15 -28.37 25.30
N ARG A 411 -8.91 -27.72 24.42
CA ARG A 411 -8.90 -27.97 22.97
C ARG A 411 -7.56 -27.60 22.33
N GLU A 412 -6.97 -26.46 22.70
CA GLU A 412 -5.63 -26.07 22.23
C GLU A 412 -4.55 -27.07 22.69
N SER A 413 -4.67 -27.57 23.92
CA SER A 413 -3.75 -28.59 24.45
C SER A 413 -3.85 -29.90 23.67
N LEU A 414 -5.05 -30.30 23.24
CA LEU A 414 -5.25 -31.49 22.41
C LEU A 414 -4.70 -31.32 20.99
N VAL A 415 -4.86 -30.14 20.39
CA VAL A 415 -4.30 -29.85 19.06
C VAL A 415 -2.77 -29.88 19.10
N LEU A 416 -2.16 -29.27 20.12
CA LEU A 416 -0.70 -29.29 20.32
C LEU A 416 -0.15 -30.68 20.68
N ALA A 417 -0.97 -31.54 21.32
CA ALA A 417 -0.61 -32.93 21.57
C ALA A 417 -0.70 -33.77 20.29
N ALA A 418 -1.74 -33.56 19.47
CA ALA A 418 -1.90 -34.22 18.18
C ALA A 418 -0.80 -33.82 17.17
N GLU A 419 -0.39 -32.56 17.14
CA GLU A 419 0.74 -32.09 16.31
C GLU A 419 2.07 -32.73 16.76
N ARG A 420 2.31 -32.87 18.07
CA ARG A 420 3.51 -33.57 18.57
C ARG A 420 3.55 -35.05 18.20
N MET A 421 2.41 -35.73 18.26
CA MET A 421 2.32 -37.14 17.84
C MET A 421 2.43 -37.33 16.33
N ALA A 422 2.08 -36.31 15.53
CA ALA A 422 2.27 -36.32 14.09
C ALA A 422 3.74 -36.13 13.69
N ASP A 423 4.49 -35.29 14.41
CA ASP A 423 5.94 -35.09 14.21
C ASP A 423 6.75 -36.35 14.60
N GLU A 424 6.36 -37.06 15.66
CA GLU A 424 7.04 -38.31 16.07
C GLU A 424 6.84 -39.47 15.08
N ARG A 425 5.76 -39.48 14.28
CA ARG A 425 5.52 -40.51 13.25
C ARG A 425 6.34 -40.32 11.97
N ILE A 426 7.00 -39.18 11.78
CA ILE A 426 7.73 -38.86 10.54
C ILE A 426 9.20 -39.35 10.60
N VAL A 427 9.70 -39.82 11.76
CA VAL A 427 11.13 -40.09 11.99
C VAL A 427 11.54 -41.58 11.99
N THR A 428 10.63 -42.54 11.77
CA THR A 428 11.01 -43.98 11.71
C THR A 428 10.91 -44.56 10.29
N PRO A 429 12.00 -45.15 9.73
CA PRO A 429 11.96 -45.86 8.45
C PRO A 429 11.32 -47.26 8.60
N PRO A 430 10.89 -47.90 7.50
CA PRO A 430 10.07 -49.10 7.57
C PRO A 430 10.95 -50.35 7.59
N ASP A 431 10.79 -51.21 8.60
CA ASP A 431 11.06 -52.63 8.46
C ASP A 431 10.30 -53.46 9.49
N GLU A 432 10.04 -54.70 9.07
CA GLU A 432 9.49 -55.86 9.79
C GLU A 432 7.97 -56.02 9.94
N VAL A 433 7.51 -56.96 9.10
CA VAL A 433 6.37 -57.86 9.30
C VAL A 433 6.49 -58.59 10.65
N LEU A 434 5.54 -58.38 11.59
CA LEU A 434 5.20 -59.42 12.55
C LEU A 434 3.76 -59.31 13.11
N LYS A 435 2.98 -60.34 12.78
CA LYS A 435 1.83 -60.95 13.47
C LYS A 435 0.99 -60.09 14.45
N ARG A 436 -0.25 -59.90 14.00
CA ARG A 436 -1.48 -59.89 14.80
C ARG A 436 -1.45 -61.00 15.85
N ASP A 437 -1.55 -60.63 17.13
CA ASP A 437 -2.49 -61.21 18.11
C ASP A 437 -2.18 -60.66 19.51
N ASN A 438 -3.20 -60.06 20.13
CA ASN A 438 -3.49 -59.90 21.57
C ASN A 438 -4.16 -58.55 21.87
N MET A 439 -5.50 -58.54 21.82
CA MET A 439 -6.35 -57.48 22.35
C MET A 439 -7.40 -58.11 23.27
N PRO A 440 -7.53 -57.68 24.54
CA PRO A 440 -8.61 -58.13 25.42
C PRO A 440 -9.97 -57.52 25.02
N PRO A 441 -11.09 -58.21 25.30
CA PRO A 441 -12.38 -57.94 24.67
C PRO A 441 -13.08 -56.77 25.37
N GLY A 442 -13.17 -55.61 24.71
CA GLY A 442 -13.81 -54.45 25.33
C GLY A 442 -14.30 -53.32 24.42
N LEU A 443 -14.09 -53.38 23.10
CA LEU A 443 -14.66 -52.37 22.19
C LEU A 443 -15.22 -53.02 20.94
N ARG A 444 -16.53 -53.31 20.99
CA ARG A 444 -17.33 -53.46 19.78
C ARG A 444 -17.46 -52.12 19.09
N MET A 445 -17.27 -52.19 17.78
CA MET A 445 -17.59 -51.24 16.72
C MET A 445 -18.66 -50.17 17.05
N PHE A 446 -18.40 -48.95 16.58
CA PHE A 446 -19.30 -48.32 15.62
C PHE A 446 -18.50 -47.80 14.43
N ARG A 447 -18.56 -48.56 13.35
CA ARG A 447 -18.17 -48.16 11.99
C ARG A 447 -19.32 -47.36 11.42
N SER A 448 -19.06 -46.16 10.93
CA SER A 448 -19.94 -45.48 9.97
C SER A 448 -19.08 -44.98 8.82
N GLU A 449 -18.90 -45.86 7.84
CA GLU A 449 -18.63 -45.45 6.47
C GLU A 449 -19.97 -45.36 5.75
N ALA A 450 -20.32 -44.16 5.29
CA ALA A 450 -21.21 -43.99 4.15
C ALA A 450 -20.89 -42.68 3.42
N THR A 451 -20.06 -42.85 2.39
CA THR A 451 -20.27 -42.34 1.02
C THR A 451 -20.43 -40.83 0.78
N SER A 452 -19.36 -40.24 0.24
CA SER A 452 -19.31 -39.58 -1.08
C SER A 452 -20.65 -39.37 -1.82
N SER A 453 -21.03 -38.12 -2.11
CA SER A 453 -21.06 -37.58 -3.49
C SER A 453 -21.51 -36.11 -3.54
N THR A 454 -20.77 -35.32 -4.33
CA THR A 454 -21.19 -34.15 -5.15
C THR A 454 -22.61 -33.58 -5.02
N ARG A 455 -22.74 -32.26 -4.78
CA ARG A 455 -23.09 -31.18 -5.76
C ARG A 455 -23.59 -29.89 -5.06
N ARG A 456 -23.05 -28.74 -5.51
CA ARG A 456 -23.75 -27.49 -5.91
C ARG A 456 -25.10 -27.16 -5.24
N ASN A 457 -25.19 -26.03 -4.53
CA ASN A 457 -25.58 -24.71 -5.06
C ASN A 457 -25.96 -23.71 -3.94
N SER A 458 -25.58 -22.45 -4.19
CA SER A 458 -26.20 -21.16 -3.82
C SER A 458 -27.35 -21.11 -2.80
N PHE A 459 -27.19 -20.24 -1.79
CA PHE A 459 -27.89 -18.95 -1.69
C PHE A 459 -26.98 -17.92 -1.00
#